data_AF-A0A820KP73-F1
#
_entry.id   AF-A0A820KP73-F1
#
_cell.length_a   1.000
_cell.length_b   1.000
_cell.length_c   1.000
_cell.angle_alpha   90.00
_cell.angle_beta   90.00
_cell.angle_gamma   90.00
#
_symmetry.space_group_name_H-M   'P 1'
#
loop_
_entity.id
_entity.type
_entity.pdbx_description
1 polymer ?
#
loop_
_entity_poly.entity_id
_entity_poly.type
_entity_poly.pdbx_seq_one_letter_code
_entity_poly.pdbx_strand_id
1 'polypeptide(L)'
;MLGNRWSLTENLTYLLLTLVVVSSWTDINGIFAELPQIILTQPERWKLGAYLALVTNFGNIAPATLVLIKCLYKKRRLNPIPINYIVIIIGMLSCFLLIFFWQHTTIIRNQQFSSALLALAFFLSLLDCTSSVTFADYIQGFRKEFTSTLFLGESLTSIVPSLLAIAQGNGQLDCVSSTNGTKDIQQVVYKTARFSVSTYFLCLFFLLTISLISFVLLQWTSIARSARQNLLELSLKTTEDDIETMNSFFEQTPVSFESSRLTATSLVFLLFGCAYTSSILFGMLLSISPYVLMPYGHHIFYFGTVLSPWILTLVWVLGMVKPLMPKIYVFILILIGSITFLFNMFVAFKSPCPPYVNTLKGDILILTIWLSTYVLLGYPRLIIANYVRDYCSSGMFWYGVSVQLGALFGSILNYHLIEIFSLFNEKMPCEQINC
;
A
#
# COMPACT_ATOMS: atom_id res chain seq x y z
N MET A 1 -14.19 9.19 -35.50
CA MET A 1 -14.10 8.84 -34.07
C MET A 1 -15.51 8.61 -33.53
N LEU A 2 -16.09 7.45 -33.84
CA LEU A 2 -17.34 7.01 -33.21
C LEU A 2 -16.94 6.26 -31.94
N GLY A 3 -17.21 6.86 -30.77
CA GLY A 3 -16.94 6.21 -29.49
C GLY A 3 -17.75 4.94 -29.40
N ASN A 4 -17.08 3.79 -29.26
CA ASN A 4 -17.75 2.52 -28.94
C ASN A 4 -18.55 2.73 -27.65
N ARG A 5 -19.88 2.81 -27.76
CA ARG A 5 -20.77 2.76 -26.60
C ARG A 5 -20.75 1.33 -26.08
N TRP A 6 -20.19 1.15 -24.89
CA TRP A 6 -20.22 -0.12 -24.18
C TRP A 6 -21.67 -0.50 -23.90
N SER A 7 -22.00 -1.78 -24.08
CA SER A 7 -23.27 -2.36 -23.67
C SER A 7 -23.44 -2.28 -22.14
N LEU A 8 -24.69 -2.35 -21.66
CA LEU A 8 -24.98 -2.35 -20.23
C LEU A 8 -24.24 -3.47 -19.48
N THR A 9 -24.15 -4.66 -20.09
CA THR A 9 -23.44 -5.82 -19.52
C THR A 9 -21.92 -5.61 -19.43
N GLU A 10 -21.34 -4.89 -20.40
CA GLU A 10 -19.91 -4.57 -20.38
C GLU A 10 -19.61 -3.52 -19.31
N ASN A 11 -20.43 -2.47 -19.21
CA ASN A 11 -20.30 -1.47 -18.14
C ASN A 11 -20.46 -2.11 -16.74
N LEU A 12 -21.43 -3.01 -16.59
CA LEU A 12 -21.62 -3.74 -15.34
C LEU A 12 -20.43 -4.66 -15.03
N THR A 13 -19.89 -5.36 -16.03
CA THR A 13 -18.69 -6.19 -15.85
C THR A 13 -17.50 -5.34 -15.43
N TYR A 14 -17.32 -4.16 -16.03
CA TYR A 14 -16.26 -3.22 -15.66
C TYR A 14 -16.36 -2.80 -14.19
N LEU A 15 -17.56 -2.39 -13.77
CA LEU A 15 -17.82 -1.99 -12.39
C LEU A 15 -17.55 -3.14 -11.42
N LEU A 16 -18.07 -4.34 -11.70
CA LEU A 16 -17.87 -5.51 -10.84
C LEU A 16 -16.39 -5.90 -10.76
N LEU A 17 -15.65 -5.86 -11.86
CA LEU A 17 -14.20 -6.12 -11.86
C LEU A 17 -13.45 -5.08 -11.02
N THR A 18 -13.79 -3.80 -11.15
CA THR A 18 -13.22 -2.75 -10.31
C THR A 18 -13.52 -3.00 -8.83
N LEU A 19 -14.77 -3.34 -8.47
CA LEU A 19 -15.15 -3.64 -7.09
C LEU A 19 -14.43 -4.88 -6.53
N VAL A 20 -14.14 -5.88 -7.36
CA VAL A 20 -13.31 -7.01 -6.96
C VAL A 20 -11.89 -6.56 -6.63
N VAL A 21 -11.30 -5.70 -7.48
CA VAL A 21 -9.94 -5.20 -7.25
C VAL A 21 -9.86 -4.29 -6.02
N VAL A 22 -10.95 -3.59 -5.64
CA VAL A 22 -10.96 -2.77 -4.41
C VAL A 22 -10.58 -3.58 -3.16
N SER A 23 -10.92 -4.87 -3.06
CA SER A 23 -10.51 -5.67 -1.91
C SER A 23 -9.05 -6.13 -1.94
N SER A 24 -8.21 -5.64 -2.84
CA SER A 24 -6.82 -6.09 -2.96
C SER A 24 -5.92 -5.59 -1.81
N TRP A 25 -6.15 -4.36 -1.35
CA TRP A 25 -5.31 -3.65 -0.36
C TRP A 25 -6.13 -2.68 0.52
N THR A 26 -7.46 -2.67 0.42
CA THR A 26 -8.32 -1.71 1.13
C THR A 26 -8.24 -1.84 2.65
N ASP A 27 -8.09 -3.07 3.12
CA ASP A 27 -7.90 -3.44 4.51
C ASP A 27 -6.57 -2.94 5.09
N ILE A 28 -5.42 -3.30 4.53
CA ILE A 28 -4.12 -2.82 5.04
C ILE A 28 -3.97 -1.31 4.88
N ASN A 29 -4.36 -0.74 3.74
CA ASN A 29 -4.39 0.72 3.59
C ASN A 29 -5.33 1.36 4.62
N GLY A 30 -6.43 0.68 4.97
CA GLY A 30 -7.33 1.11 6.03
C GLY A 30 -6.70 1.07 7.42
N ILE A 31 -5.95 0.03 7.76
CA ILE A 31 -5.21 -0.02 9.04
C ILE A 31 -4.21 1.14 9.13
N PHE A 32 -3.47 1.44 8.06
CA PHE A 32 -2.56 2.58 8.04
C PHE A 32 -3.30 3.93 8.08
N ALA A 33 -4.43 4.07 7.38
CA ALA A 33 -5.26 5.28 7.44
C ALA A 33 -5.80 5.54 8.85
N GLU A 34 -6.10 4.47 9.59
CA GLU A 34 -6.63 4.50 10.96
C GLU A 34 -5.53 4.50 12.03
N LEU A 35 -4.26 4.40 11.64
CA LEU A 35 -3.12 4.40 12.56
C LEU A 35 -3.13 5.60 13.54
N PRO A 36 -3.48 6.84 13.14
CA PRO A 36 -3.63 7.95 14.07
C PRO A 36 -4.63 7.65 15.20
N GLN A 37 -5.71 6.93 14.96
CA GLN A 37 -6.66 6.58 16.02
C GLN A 37 -6.18 5.40 16.86
N ILE A 38 -5.66 4.37 16.22
CA ILE A 38 -5.24 3.13 16.89
C ILE A 38 -4.07 3.40 17.84
N ILE A 39 -3.10 4.20 17.40
CA ILE A 39 -1.85 4.45 18.14
C ILE A 39 -2.05 5.06 19.53
N LEU A 40 -3.17 5.76 19.73
CA LEU A 40 -3.49 6.42 21.00
C LEU A 40 -3.76 5.42 22.13
N THR A 41 -4.25 4.23 21.80
CA THR A 41 -4.76 3.24 22.77
C THR A 41 -3.93 1.97 22.83
N GLN A 42 -3.16 1.65 21.80
CA GLN A 42 -2.35 0.43 21.76
C GLN A 42 -1.06 0.54 22.58
N PRO A 43 -0.59 -0.56 23.19
CA PRO A 43 0.58 -0.57 24.06
C PRO A 43 1.89 -0.20 23.34
N GLU A 44 2.05 -0.51 22.06
CA GLU A 44 3.27 -0.20 21.30
C GLU A 44 3.43 1.30 20.98
N ARG A 45 2.33 2.07 21.03
CA ARG A 45 2.33 3.52 20.77
C ARG A 45 3.11 3.87 19.50
N TRP A 46 4.09 4.78 19.55
CA TRP A 46 4.78 5.26 18.35
C TRP A 46 5.54 4.16 17.61
N LYS A 47 5.89 3.07 18.30
CA LYS A 47 6.51 1.89 17.69
C LYS A 47 5.53 1.12 16.80
N LEU A 48 4.21 1.24 17.01
CA LEU A 48 3.19 0.48 16.29
C LEU A 48 3.32 0.58 14.76
N GLY A 49 3.68 1.76 14.24
CA GLY A 49 3.92 1.96 12.81
C GLY A 49 5.00 1.01 12.26
N ALA A 50 6.09 0.80 13.01
CA ALA A 50 7.16 -0.11 12.62
C ALA A 50 6.75 -1.58 12.67
N TYR A 51 5.96 -1.97 13.68
CA TYR A 51 5.42 -3.34 13.77
C TYR A 51 4.46 -3.63 12.61
N LEU A 52 3.55 -2.71 12.29
CA LEU A 52 2.62 -2.85 11.17
C LEU A 52 3.35 -2.88 9.83
N ALA A 53 4.34 -2.00 9.61
CA ALA A 53 5.15 -2.01 8.39
C ALA A 53 5.91 -3.32 8.21
N LEU A 54 6.52 -3.84 9.29
CA LEU A 54 7.24 -5.12 9.25
C LEU A 54 6.31 -6.29 8.94
N VAL A 55 5.19 -6.39 9.65
CA VAL A 55 4.17 -7.42 9.44
C VAL A 55 3.63 -7.37 8.01
N THR A 56 3.37 -6.17 7.50
CA THR A 56 2.88 -5.96 6.12
C THR A 56 3.86 -6.51 5.10
N ASN A 57 5.15 -6.19 5.27
CA ASN A 57 6.17 -6.64 4.34
C ASN A 57 6.51 -8.13 4.46
N PHE A 58 6.28 -8.78 5.60
CA PHE A 58 6.34 -10.24 5.69
C PHE A 58 5.21 -10.93 4.93
N GLY A 59 4.12 -10.23 4.59
CA GLY A 59 3.08 -10.70 3.67
C GLY A 59 3.64 -11.13 2.29
N ASN A 60 4.80 -10.61 1.89
CA ASN A 60 5.49 -10.98 0.65
C ASN A 60 5.91 -12.45 0.57
N ILE A 61 5.87 -13.20 1.68
CA ILE A 61 6.05 -14.65 1.69
C ILE A 61 5.02 -15.34 0.80
N ALA A 62 3.79 -14.83 0.72
CA ALA A 62 2.73 -15.43 -0.07
C ALA A 62 2.99 -15.43 -1.59
N PRO A 63 3.28 -14.30 -2.26
CA PRO A 63 3.63 -14.31 -3.68
C PRO A 63 4.94 -15.07 -3.95
N ALA A 64 5.93 -15.03 -3.05
CA ALA A 64 7.14 -15.83 -3.18
C ALA A 64 6.82 -17.34 -3.21
N THR A 65 5.90 -17.78 -2.35
CA THR A 65 5.43 -19.17 -2.30
C THR A 65 4.70 -19.55 -3.59
N LEU A 66 3.86 -18.67 -4.14
CA LEU A 66 3.17 -18.92 -5.42
C LEU A 66 4.16 -19.04 -6.59
N VAL A 67 5.19 -18.20 -6.63
CA VAL A 67 6.26 -18.29 -7.64
C VAL A 67 7.01 -19.62 -7.50
N LEU A 68 7.38 -20.01 -6.27
CA LEU A 68 8.04 -21.29 -6.01
C LEU A 68 7.17 -22.48 -6.48
N ILE A 69 5.87 -22.47 -6.18
CA ILE A 69 4.93 -23.49 -6.64
C ILE A 69 4.90 -23.53 -8.18
N LYS A 70 4.80 -22.38 -8.86
CA LYS A 70 4.83 -22.33 -10.34
C LYS A 70 6.14 -22.91 -10.90
N CYS A 71 7.27 -22.61 -10.27
CA CYS A 71 8.58 -23.14 -10.68
C CYS A 71 8.70 -24.66 -10.48
N LEU A 72 8.18 -25.20 -9.37
CA LEU A 72 8.23 -26.63 -9.06
C LEU A 72 7.24 -27.45 -9.90
N TYR A 73 6.07 -26.90 -10.18
CA TYR A 73 4.98 -27.58 -10.90
C TYR A 73 4.82 -27.08 -12.34
N LYS A 74 5.94 -26.94 -13.06
CA LYS A 74 6.16 -26.43 -14.44
C LYS A 74 5.10 -26.71 -15.53
N LYS A 75 4.10 -27.58 -15.30
CA LYS A 75 3.06 -28.01 -16.25
C LYS A 75 1.61 -27.66 -15.88
N ARG A 76 1.32 -27.04 -14.72
CA ARG A 76 -0.07 -26.65 -14.36
C ARG A 76 -0.22 -25.15 -14.22
N ARG A 77 -1.06 -24.55 -15.07
CA ARG A 77 -1.58 -23.19 -14.83
C ARG A 77 -2.46 -23.24 -13.58
N LEU A 78 -2.10 -22.46 -12.56
CA LEU A 78 -2.92 -22.31 -11.36
C LEU A 78 -4.21 -21.60 -11.75
N ASN A 79 -5.37 -22.17 -11.42
CA ASN A 79 -6.63 -21.47 -11.62
C ASN A 79 -6.72 -20.34 -10.59
N PRO A 80 -6.81 -19.05 -11.02
CA PRO A 80 -6.88 -17.94 -10.08
C PRO A 80 -8.22 -17.87 -9.34
N ILE A 81 -9.29 -18.50 -9.86
CA ILE A 81 -10.64 -18.35 -9.31
C ILE A 81 -10.76 -18.87 -7.86
N PRO A 82 -10.34 -20.11 -7.52
CA PRO A 82 -10.39 -20.58 -6.13
C PRO A 82 -9.51 -19.75 -5.19
N ILE A 83 -8.36 -19.28 -5.68
CA ILE A 83 -7.43 -18.47 -4.88
C ILE A 83 -8.08 -17.12 -4.55
N ASN A 84 -8.73 -16.48 -5.53
CA ASN A 84 -9.43 -15.20 -5.32
C ASN A 84 -10.59 -15.33 -4.33
N TYR A 85 -11.34 -16.44 -4.34
CA TYR A 85 -12.35 -16.70 -3.30
C TYR A 85 -11.72 -16.78 -1.91
N ILE A 86 -10.62 -17.54 -1.76
CA ILE A 86 -9.91 -17.69 -0.49
C ILE A 86 -9.41 -16.32 0.01
N VAL A 87 -8.77 -15.54 -0.87
CA VAL A 87 -8.27 -14.19 -0.57
C VAL A 87 -9.37 -13.29 -0.04
N ILE A 88 -10.47 -13.14 -0.79
CA ILE A 88 -11.53 -12.21 -0.40
C ILE A 88 -12.25 -12.69 0.87
N ILE A 89 -12.51 -13.99 1.02
CA ILE A 89 -13.23 -14.53 2.19
C ILE A 89 -12.38 -14.39 3.45
N ILE A 90 -11.10 -14.77 3.41
CA ILE A 90 -10.25 -14.66 4.61
C ILE A 90 -9.98 -13.18 4.94
N GLY A 91 -9.82 -12.32 3.94
CA GLY A 91 -9.70 -10.87 4.15
C GLY A 91 -10.95 -10.31 4.83
N MET A 92 -12.13 -10.65 4.31
CA MET A 92 -13.43 -10.26 4.88
C MET A 92 -13.58 -10.74 6.33
N LEU A 93 -13.26 -12.01 6.60
CA LEU A 93 -13.31 -12.56 7.96
C LEU A 93 -12.32 -11.86 8.89
N SER A 94 -11.12 -11.52 8.41
CA SER A 94 -10.10 -10.82 9.20
C SER A 94 -10.54 -9.40 9.54
N CYS A 95 -11.14 -8.66 8.60
CA CYS A 95 -11.77 -7.37 8.87
C CYS A 95 -12.94 -7.48 9.85
N PHE A 96 -13.77 -8.52 9.74
CA PHE A 96 -14.85 -8.78 10.70
C PHE A 96 -14.31 -9.00 12.12
N LEU A 97 -13.25 -9.80 12.25
CA LEU A 97 -12.60 -10.04 13.55
C LEU A 97 -11.97 -8.77 14.12
N LEU A 98 -11.41 -7.89 13.27
CA LEU A 98 -10.85 -6.61 13.70
C LEU A 98 -11.89 -5.74 14.41
N ILE A 99 -13.18 -5.80 14.06
CA ILE A 99 -14.25 -5.03 14.72
C ILE A 99 -14.24 -5.25 16.24
N PHE A 100 -14.02 -6.50 16.68
CA PHE A 100 -14.11 -6.91 18.08
C PHE A 100 -12.74 -6.99 18.76
N PHE A 101 -11.71 -7.43 18.04
CA PHE A 101 -10.44 -7.84 18.63
C PHE A 101 -9.30 -6.85 18.45
N TRP A 102 -9.49 -5.72 17.77
CA TRP A 102 -8.40 -4.75 17.54
C TRP A 102 -7.79 -4.17 18.84
N GLN A 103 -8.54 -4.12 19.94
CA GLN A 103 -8.05 -3.67 21.26
C GLN A 103 -7.47 -4.81 22.11
N HIS A 104 -7.60 -6.06 21.68
CA HIS A 104 -7.21 -7.19 22.51
C HIS A 104 -5.67 -7.32 22.56
N THR A 105 -5.12 -7.20 23.76
CA THR A 105 -3.69 -7.26 24.02
C THR A 105 -3.32 -8.54 24.75
N THR A 106 -2.09 -9.03 24.51
CA THR A 106 -1.51 -10.15 25.26
C THR A 106 -0.17 -9.74 25.85
N ILE A 107 0.24 -10.42 26.92
CA ILE A 107 1.52 -10.16 27.58
C ILE A 107 2.54 -11.16 27.06
N ILE A 108 3.58 -10.67 26.39
CA ILE A 108 4.72 -11.46 25.91
C ILE A 108 5.98 -10.91 26.58
N ARG A 109 6.73 -11.74 27.32
CA ARG A 109 7.97 -11.34 28.02
C ARG A 109 7.79 -10.07 28.89
N ASN A 110 6.73 -10.02 29.70
CA ASN A 110 6.36 -8.88 30.57
C ASN A 110 6.05 -7.55 29.85
N GLN A 111 5.86 -7.57 28.53
CA GLN A 111 5.40 -6.40 27.76
C GLN A 111 4.03 -6.71 27.13
N GLN A 112 3.16 -5.71 27.09
CA GLN A 112 1.86 -5.83 26.42
C GLN A 112 2.03 -5.60 24.91
N PHE A 113 1.38 -6.44 24.11
CA PHE A 113 1.36 -6.34 22.66
C PHE A 113 -0.05 -6.43 22.12
N SER A 114 -0.32 -5.70 21.05
CA SER A 114 -1.52 -5.73 20.22
C SER A 114 -1.56 -6.98 19.35
N SER A 115 -1.38 -8.15 19.95
CA SER A 115 -1.16 -9.40 19.22
C SER A 115 -2.32 -9.75 18.28
N ALA A 116 -3.56 -9.43 18.65
CA ALA A 116 -4.72 -9.66 17.79
C ALA A 116 -4.67 -8.76 16.54
N LEU A 117 -4.42 -7.46 16.71
CA LEU A 117 -4.27 -6.51 15.61
C LEU A 117 -3.12 -6.92 14.68
N LEU A 118 -1.95 -7.24 15.23
CA LEU A 118 -0.78 -7.62 14.43
C LEU A 118 -0.96 -8.95 13.71
N ALA A 119 -1.58 -9.95 14.35
CA ALA A 119 -1.87 -11.23 13.70
C ALA A 119 -2.89 -11.09 12.58
N LEU A 120 -3.97 -10.32 12.78
CA LEU A 120 -4.96 -10.06 11.75
C LEU A 120 -4.37 -9.23 10.60
N ALA A 121 -3.57 -8.20 10.90
CA ALA A 121 -2.82 -7.45 9.89
C ALA A 121 -1.87 -8.35 9.10
N PHE A 122 -1.22 -9.34 9.71
CA PHE A 122 -0.38 -10.29 9.00
C PHE A 122 -1.17 -11.13 7.98
N PHE A 123 -2.32 -11.68 8.39
CA PHE A 123 -3.17 -12.45 7.48
C PHE A 123 -3.69 -11.59 6.34
N LEU A 124 -4.17 -10.38 6.62
CA LEU A 124 -4.57 -9.41 5.59
C LEU A 124 -3.41 -9.16 4.61
N SER A 125 -2.22 -8.88 5.11
CA SER A 125 -1.04 -8.60 4.28
C SER A 125 -0.61 -9.78 3.38
N LEU A 126 -0.73 -11.03 3.86
CA LEU A 126 -0.47 -12.22 3.05
C LEU A 126 -1.45 -12.31 1.86
N LEU A 127 -2.71 -11.99 2.10
CA LEU A 127 -3.77 -12.07 1.10
C LEU A 127 -3.68 -10.91 0.12
N ASP A 128 -3.32 -9.72 0.58
CA ASP A 128 -3.13 -8.54 -0.25
C ASP A 128 -1.98 -8.70 -1.23
N CYS A 129 -0.84 -9.18 -0.74
CA CYS A 129 0.31 -9.49 -1.58
C CYS A 129 -0.02 -10.60 -2.60
N THR A 130 -0.91 -11.52 -2.26
CA THR A 130 -1.38 -12.57 -3.17
C THR A 130 -2.35 -12.01 -4.22
N SER A 131 -3.28 -11.16 -3.81
CA SER A 131 -4.35 -10.60 -4.65
C SER A 131 -3.77 -9.78 -5.81
N SER A 132 -2.69 -9.02 -5.59
CA SER A 132 -1.99 -8.27 -6.64
C SER A 132 -1.51 -9.14 -7.80
N VAL A 133 -1.23 -10.43 -7.53
CA VAL A 133 -0.82 -11.39 -8.57
C VAL A 133 -2.04 -12.09 -9.17
N THR A 134 -2.95 -12.59 -8.33
CA THR A 134 -4.04 -13.46 -8.78
C THR A 134 -5.21 -12.71 -9.40
N PHE A 135 -5.44 -11.45 -9.02
CA PHE A 135 -6.44 -10.58 -9.66
C PHE A 135 -5.99 -10.16 -11.06
N ALA A 136 -4.70 -9.87 -11.22
CA ALA A 136 -4.11 -9.59 -12.53
C ALA A 136 -4.19 -10.83 -13.46
N ASP A 137 -3.90 -12.02 -12.94
CA ASP A 137 -4.06 -13.29 -13.68
C ASP A 137 -5.53 -13.54 -14.06
N TYR A 138 -6.46 -13.26 -13.15
CA TYR A 138 -7.90 -13.39 -13.42
C TYR A 138 -8.40 -12.43 -14.51
N ILE A 139 -7.96 -11.17 -14.47
CA ILE A 139 -8.39 -10.13 -15.43
C ILE A 139 -7.81 -10.37 -16.83
N GLN A 140 -6.68 -11.09 -16.96
CA GLN A 140 -6.17 -11.52 -18.27
C GLN A 140 -7.16 -12.41 -19.05
N GLY A 141 -8.11 -13.07 -18.37
CA GLY A 141 -9.19 -13.82 -19.02
C GLY A 141 -10.27 -12.95 -19.69
N PHE A 142 -10.20 -11.62 -19.54
CA PHE A 142 -11.13 -10.66 -20.12
C PHE A 142 -10.50 -9.92 -21.29
N ARG A 143 -11.33 -9.30 -22.14
CA ARG A 143 -10.81 -8.48 -23.25
C ARG A 143 -9.96 -7.32 -22.72
N LYS A 144 -8.99 -6.87 -23.52
CA LYS A 144 -7.94 -5.93 -23.10
C LYS A 144 -8.47 -4.61 -22.54
N GLU A 145 -9.65 -4.18 -22.98
CA GLU A 145 -10.33 -2.96 -22.54
C GLU A 145 -10.68 -2.97 -21.05
N PHE A 146 -10.80 -4.16 -20.43
CA PHE A 146 -11.08 -4.31 -19.00
C PHE A 146 -9.82 -4.25 -18.12
N THR A 147 -8.62 -4.22 -18.70
CA THR A 147 -7.36 -4.15 -17.93
C THR A 147 -7.29 -2.86 -17.09
N SER A 148 -7.93 -1.78 -17.54
CA SER A 148 -8.01 -0.52 -16.79
C SER A 148 -8.75 -0.64 -15.45
N THR A 149 -9.56 -1.68 -15.25
CA THR A 149 -10.21 -1.96 -13.96
C THR A 149 -9.20 -2.25 -12.85
N LEU A 150 -8.05 -2.84 -13.16
CA LEU A 150 -6.95 -3.06 -12.21
C LEU A 150 -6.44 -1.72 -11.67
N PHE A 151 -6.12 -0.78 -12.54
CA PHE A 151 -5.57 0.52 -12.14
C PHE A 151 -6.59 1.36 -11.37
N LEU A 152 -7.87 1.34 -11.82
CA LEU A 152 -8.93 2.04 -11.11
C LEU A 152 -9.18 1.44 -9.73
N GLY A 153 -9.26 0.12 -9.63
CA GLY A 153 -9.44 -0.57 -8.35
C GLY A 153 -8.28 -0.30 -7.39
N GLU A 154 -7.05 -0.42 -7.87
CA GLU A 154 -5.84 -0.14 -7.08
C GLU A 154 -5.76 1.32 -6.59
N SER A 155 -6.32 2.27 -7.35
CA SER A 155 -6.41 3.67 -6.90
C SER A 155 -7.45 3.83 -5.79
N LEU A 156 -8.57 3.11 -5.90
CA LEU A 156 -9.65 3.14 -4.90
C LEU A 156 -9.25 2.45 -3.61
N THR A 157 -8.34 1.46 -3.64
CA THR A 157 -7.93 0.72 -2.43
C THR A 157 -7.39 1.61 -1.34
N SER A 158 -6.67 2.69 -1.69
CA SER A 158 -6.11 3.63 -0.72
C SER A 158 -6.96 4.89 -0.54
N ILE A 159 -7.69 5.33 -1.57
CA ILE A 159 -8.56 6.52 -1.49
C ILE A 159 -9.77 6.26 -0.58
N VAL A 160 -10.46 5.13 -0.74
CA VAL A 160 -11.70 4.85 -0.01
C VAL A 160 -11.44 4.81 1.51
N PRO A 161 -10.43 4.09 2.03
CA PRO A 161 -10.12 4.12 3.47
C PRO A 161 -9.69 5.50 3.95
N SER A 162 -8.97 6.27 3.13
CA SER A 162 -8.60 7.66 3.46
C SER A 162 -9.82 8.57 3.56
N LEU A 163 -10.80 8.43 2.67
CA LEU A 163 -12.07 9.15 2.74
C LEU A 163 -12.86 8.78 4.00
N LEU A 164 -12.89 7.49 4.36
CA LEU A 164 -13.51 7.03 5.61
C LEU A 164 -12.82 7.65 6.83
N ALA A 165 -11.49 7.71 6.84
CA ALA A 165 -10.73 8.32 7.94
C ALA A 165 -10.98 9.84 8.01
N ILE A 166 -11.12 10.50 6.85
CA ILE A 166 -11.53 11.91 6.78
C ILE A 166 -12.95 12.13 7.32
N ALA A 167 -13.87 11.23 6.98
CA ALA A 167 -15.25 11.28 7.46
C ALA A 167 -15.33 11.05 8.98
N GLN A 168 -14.53 10.13 9.50
CA GLN A 168 -14.36 9.85 10.93
C GLN A 168 -13.81 11.08 11.66
N GLY A 169 -12.80 11.71 11.07
CA GLY A 169 -12.11 12.86 11.64
C GLY A 169 -11.00 12.46 12.59
N ASN A 170 -10.35 13.49 13.14
CA ASN A 170 -9.24 13.32 14.05
C ASN A 170 -9.72 13.14 15.50
N GLY A 171 -9.39 12.01 16.12
CA GLY A 171 -9.48 11.84 17.57
C GLY A 171 -8.59 12.85 18.31
N GLN A 172 -8.93 13.17 19.55
CA GLN A 172 -8.16 14.13 20.33
C GLN A 172 -7.75 13.52 21.66
N LEU A 173 -6.63 14.01 22.19
CA LEU A 173 -6.13 13.65 23.50
C LEU A 173 -6.16 14.92 24.36
N ASP A 174 -6.98 14.89 25.41
CA ASP A 174 -7.06 15.96 26.39
C ASP A 174 -6.36 15.53 27.68
N CYS A 175 -5.56 16.44 28.23
CA CYS A 175 -4.91 16.27 29.52
C CYS A 175 -5.72 17.05 30.56
N VAL A 176 -6.52 16.34 31.34
CA VAL A 176 -7.35 16.95 32.38
C VAL A 176 -6.63 16.81 33.72
N SER A 177 -6.53 17.91 34.47
CA SER A 177 -6.00 17.87 35.83
C SER A 177 -6.98 17.13 36.73
N SER A 178 -6.53 16.02 37.34
CA SER A 178 -7.28 15.22 38.29
C SER A 178 -6.57 15.27 39.64
N THR A 179 -7.30 15.68 40.68
CA THR A 179 -6.76 15.80 42.04
C THR A 179 -6.91 14.45 42.74
N ASN A 180 -5.82 13.70 42.91
CA ASN A 180 -5.84 12.46 43.69
C ASN A 180 -5.09 12.70 45.01
N GLY A 181 -5.81 13.22 46.01
CA GLY A 181 -5.21 13.67 47.28
C GLY A 181 -4.48 15.01 47.16
N THR A 182 -3.22 15.09 47.62
CA THR A 182 -2.38 16.31 47.59
C THR A 182 -1.52 16.47 46.34
N LYS A 183 -1.64 15.57 45.35
CA LYS A 183 -0.92 15.65 44.07
C LYS A 183 -1.90 15.88 42.92
N ASP A 184 -1.68 16.93 42.15
CA ASP A 184 -2.30 17.10 40.85
C ASP A 184 -1.70 16.09 39.88
N ILE A 185 -2.53 15.14 39.40
CA ILE A 185 -2.14 14.15 38.39
C ILE A 185 -2.84 14.54 37.09
N GLN A 186 -2.09 14.63 36.00
CA GLN A 186 -2.71 14.80 34.69
C GLN A 186 -3.25 13.45 34.22
N GLN A 187 -4.56 13.37 34.01
CA GLN A 187 -5.22 12.19 33.48
C GLN A 187 -5.45 12.38 31.98
N VAL A 188 -5.07 11.36 31.21
CA VAL A 188 -5.28 11.31 29.76
C VAL A 188 -6.73 10.94 29.49
N VAL A 189 -7.45 11.79 28.77
CA VAL A 189 -8.82 11.51 28.28
C VAL A 189 -8.77 11.48 26.76
N TYR A 190 -9.04 10.30 26.20
CA TYR A 190 -9.12 10.12 24.76
C TYR A 190 -10.52 10.46 24.28
N LYS A 191 -10.64 11.49 23.45
CA LYS A 191 -11.87 11.81 22.73
C LYS A 191 -11.91 10.99 21.45
N THR A 192 -12.93 10.15 21.35
CA THR A 192 -13.23 9.45 20.10
C THR A 192 -13.54 10.45 19.01
N ALA A 193 -13.11 10.14 17.79
CA ALA A 193 -13.56 10.81 16.58
C ALA A 193 -15.09 10.65 16.40
N ARG A 194 -15.65 11.13 15.29
CA ARG A 194 -17.12 11.12 15.07
C ARG A 194 -17.74 9.73 15.18
N PHE A 195 -16.97 8.68 14.89
CA PHE A 195 -17.31 7.30 15.17
C PHE A 195 -16.06 6.49 15.58
N SER A 196 -16.29 5.29 16.12
CA SER A 196 -15.25 4.44 16.68
C SER A 196 -14.41 3.72 15.61
N VAL A 197 -13.19 3.30 15.98
CA VAL A 197 -12.32 2.43 15.16
C VAL A 197 -13.04 1.13 14.76
N SER A 198 -13.86 0.55 15.65
CA SER A 198 -14.68 -0.63 15.33
C SER A 198 -15.70 -0.36 14.23
N THR A 199 -16.30 0.83 14.20
CA THR A 199 -17.20 1.27 13.13
C THR A 199 -16.44 1.46 11.82
N TYR A 200 -15.21 1.97 11.88
CA TYR A 200 -14.33 2.07 10.72
C TYR A 200 -14.05 0.69 10.11
N PHE A 201 -13.63 -0.29 10.92
CA PHE A 201 -13.42 -1.67 10.45
C PHE A 201 -14.69 -2.34 9.95
N LEU A 202 -15.86 -2.02 10.50
CA LEU A 202 -17.15 -2.47 9.98
C LEU A 202 -17.39 -1.94 8.56
N CYS A 203 -17.05 -0.68 8.27
CA CYS A 203 -17.11 -0.14 6.91
C CYS A 203 -16.20 -0.90 5.95
N LEU A 204 -14.96 -1.22 6.35
CA LEU A 204 -14.05 -2.03 5.53
C LEU A 204 -14.60 -3.45 5.29
N PHE A 205 -15.16 -4.08 6.32
CA PHE A 205 -15.84 -5.38 6.19
C PHE A 205 -16.96 -5.34 5.14
N PHE A 206 -17.78 -4.30 5.11
CA PHE A 206 -18.82 -4.14 4.09
C PHE A 206 -18.22 -3.95 2.69
N LEU A 207 -17.13 -3.20 2.54
CA LEU A 207 -16.43 -3.06 1.24
C LEU A 207 -15.94 -4.41 0.71
N LEU A 208 -15.32 -5.24 1.58
CA LEU A 208 -14.87 -6.58 1.19
C LEU A 208 -16.06 -7.52 0.90
N THR A 209 -17.17 -7.36 1.61
CA THR A 209 -18.41 -8.11 1.33
C THR A 209 -18.96 -7.75 -0.07
N ILE A 210 -18.95 -6.46 -0.44
CA ILE A 210 -19.35 -6.01 -1.78
C ILE A 210 -18.42 -6.59 -2.85
N SER A 211 -17.11 -6.65 -2.60
CA SER A 211 -16.15 -7.32 -3.48
C SER A 211 -16.48 -8.81 -3.66
N LEU A 212 -16.77 -9.53 -2.56
CA LEU A 212 -17.14 -10.94 -2.62
C LEU A 212 -18.41 -11.18 -3.45
N ILE A 213 -19.46 -10.38 -3.19
CA ILE A 213 -20.70 -10.43 -3.98
C ILE A 213 -20.40 -10.15 -5.45
N SER A 214 -19.57 -9.15 -5.75
CA SER A 214 -19.18 -8.82 -7.11
C SER A 214 -18.45 -9.97 -7.81
N PHE A 215 -17.54 -10.64 -7.09
CA PHE A 215 -16.83 -11.80 -7.61
C PHE A 215 -17.76 -12.99 -7.87
N VAL A 216 -18.69 -13.27 -6.94
CA VAL A 216 -19.72 -14.31 -7.11
C VAL A 216 -20.59 -14.01 -8.32
N LEU A 217 -21.07 -12.78 -8.48
CA LEU A 217 -21.87 -12.39 -9.64
C LEU A 217 -21.10 -12.59 -10.96
N LEU A 218 -19.81 -12.26 -11.01
CA LEU A 218 -18.97 -12.45 -12.19
C LEU A 218 -18.72 -13.94 -12.56
N GLN A 219 -18.78 -14.86 -11.58
CA GLN A 219 -18.61 -16.29 -11.84
C GLN A 219 -19.93 -17.01 -12.15
N TRP A 220 -20.99 -16.69 -11.41
CA TRP A 220 -22.22 -17.48 -11.41
C TRP A 220 -23.29 -16.93 -12.34
N THR A 221 -23.10 -15.75 -12.92
CA THR A 221 -24.04 -15.14 -13.88
C THR A 221 -23.44 -15.04 -15.29
N SER A 222 -24.31 -14.83 -16.28
CA SER A 222 -23.88 -14.61 -17.67
C SER A 222 -23.39 -13.18 -17.94
N ILE A 223 -23.33 -12.29 -16.95
CA ILE A 223 -22.98 -10.87 -17.12
C ILE A 223 -21.60 -10.71 -17.76
N ALA A 224 -20.62 -11.49 -17.29
CA ALA A 224 -19.24 -11.46 -17.76
C ALA A 224 -19.02 -12.17 -19.11
N ARG A 225 -20.03 -12.87 -19.66
CA ARG A 225 -19.82 -13.78 -20.81
C ARG A 225 -19.36 -13.04 -22.07
N SER A 226 -19.94 -11.88 -22.35
CA SER A 226 -19.56 -11.05 -23.51
C SER A 226 -18.22 -10.33 -23.32
N ALA A 227 -17.76 -10.21 -22.08
CA ALA A 227 -16.52 -9.52 -21.72
C ALA A 227 -15.31 -10.47 -21.62
N ARG A 228 -15.54 -11.76 -21.37
CA ARG A 228 -14.50 -12.80 -21.40
C ARG A 228 -13.98 -12.99 -22.81
N GLN A 229 -12.68 -13.28 -22.94
CA GLN A 229 -12.12 -13.66 -24.23
C GLN A 229 -12.70 -15.00 -24.68
N ASN A 230 -13.01 -15.14 -25.97
CA ASN A 230 -13.49 -16.42 -26.50
C ASN A 230 -12.39 -17.47 -26.36
N LEU A 231 -12.68 -18.55 -25.64
CA LEU A 231 -11.79 -19.71 -25.44
C LEU A 231 -11.27 -20.30 -26.77
N LEU A 232 -11.98 -20.10 -27.88
CA LEU A 232 -11.58 -20.50 -29.23
C LEU A 232 -10.42 -19.68 -29.81
N GLU A 233 -10.35 -18.37 -29.52
CA GLU A 233 -9.20 -17.54 -29.87
C GLU A 233 -7.99 -17.90 -29.00
N LEU A 234 -8.21 -18.31 -27.75
CA LEU A 234 -7.17 -18.82 -26.86
C LEU A 234 -6.65 -20.16 -27.38
N SER A 235 -7.48 -21.13 -27.78
CA SER A 235 -7.01 -22.43 -28.28
C SER A 235 -6.32 -22.35 -29.65
N LEU A 236 -6.80 -21.49 -30.56
CA LEU A 236 -6.13 -21.26 -31.84
C LEU A 236 -4.79 -20.55 -31.63
N LYS A 237 -4.72 -19.60 -30.68
CA LYS A 237 -3.46 -19.04 -30.23
C LYS A 237 -2.58 -20.10 -29.59
N THR A 238 -2.95 -20.72 -28.46
CA THR A 238 -2.12 -21.68 -27.68
C THR A 238 -1.40 -22.75 -28.51
N THR A 239 -1.96 -23.18 -29.65
CA THR A 239 -1.35 -24.23 -30.49
C THR A 239 -0.26 -23.71 -31.44
N GLU A 240 -0.33 -22.44 -31.86
CA GLU A 240 0.75 -21.76 -32.60
C GLU A 240 1.63 -20.93 -31.65
N ASP A 241 1.03 -20.26 -30.67
CA ASP A 241 1.62 -19.36 -29.68
C ASP A 241 2.49 -20.04 -28.61
N ASP A 242 2.34 -21.32 -28.24
CA ASP A 242 3.29 -21.88 -27.25
C ASP A 242 4.69 -22.17 -27.87
N ILE A 243 4.82 -22.13 -29.20
CA ILE A 243 6.10 -22.25 -29.94
C ILE A 243 6.44 -20.93 -30.67
N GLU A 244 5.43 -20.17 -31.13
CA GLU A 244 5.61 -18.84 -31.71
C GLU A 244 5.48 -17.70 -30.70
N THR A 245 4.69 -17.66 -29.62
CA THR A 245 4.80 -16.59 -28.57
C THR A 245 6.13 -16.62 -27.83
N MET A 246 6.94 -17.66 -27.97
CA MET A 246 8.35 -17.62 -27.56
C MET A 246 9.26 -16.98 -28.62
N ASN A 247 8.85 -16.93 -29.89
CA ASN A 247 9.58 -16.43 -31.06
C ASN A 247 8.94 -15.21 -31.80
N SER A 248 7.72 -14.80 -31.47
CA SER A 248 6.87 -13.77 -32.09
C SER A 248 6.44 -12.71 -31.07
N PHE A 249 6.60 -12.95 -29.76
CA PHE A 249 7.03 -11.89 -28.83
C PHE A 249 8.39 -11.30 -29.21
N PHE A 250 9.13 -11.98 -30.10
CA PHE A 250 10.45 -11.58 -30.57
C PHE A 250 10.44 -10.85 -31.92
N GLU A 251 9.31 -10.75 -32.65
CA GLU A 251 9.34 -10.07 -33.95
C GLU A 251 8.05 -9.34 -34.34
N GLN A 252 8.24 -8.03 -34.61
CA GLN A 252 7.43 -7.07 -35.40
C GLN A 252 6.29 -6.34 -34.65
N THR A 253 6.28 -5.01 -34.50
CA THR A 253 6.86 -3.92 -35.32
C THR A 253 7.40 -2.78 -34.44
N PRO A 254 8.51 -2.13 -34.83
CA PRO A 254 9.06 -1.00 -34.10
C PRO A 254 8.19 0.23 -34.37
N VAL A 255 7.52 0.74 -33.34
CA VAL A 255 7.19 2.17 -33.34
C VAL A 255 8.53 2.88 -33.36
N SER A 256 8.82 3.54 -34.48
CA SER A 256 10.03 4.30 -34.73
C SER A 256 10.14 5.48 -33.76
N PHE A 257 10.56 5.18 -32.54
CA PHE A 257 11.44 6.05 -31.79
C PHE A 257 12.81 5.38 -31.85
N GLU A 258 13.84 6.14 -32.17
CA GLU A 258 15.24 5.74 -32.00
C GLU A 258 15.47 5.37 -30.52
N SER A 259 15.09 4.14 -30.15
CA SER A 259 15.30 3.60 -28.83
C SER A 259 16.77 3.19 -28.77
N SER A 260 17.59 4.09 -28.21
CA SER A 260 18.86 3.68 -27.63
C SER A 260 18.60 2.46 -26.75
N ARG A 261 19.01 1.27 -27.22
CA ARG A 261 18.81 0.01 -26.52
C ARG A 261 19.31 0.20 -25.09
N LEU A 262 18.43 0.01 -24.09
CA LEU A 262 18.82 0.06 -22.68
C LEU A 262 19.99 -0.92 -22.48
N THR A 263 21.09 -0.46 -21.88
CA THR A 263 22.17 -1.38 -21.52
C THR A 263 21.76 -2.22 -20.32
N ALA A 264 22.26 -3.46 -20.21
CA ALA A 264 22.00 -4.31 -19.03
C ALA A 264 22.37 -3.59 -17.73
N THR A 265 23.44 -2.80 -17.75
CA THR A 265 23.86 -1.93 -16.64
C THR A 265 22.79 -0.90 -16.28
N SER A 266 22.18 -0.25 -17.28
CA SER A 266 21.09 0.70 -17.06
C SER A 266 19.87 0.03 -16.43
N LEU A 267 19.56 -1.22 -16.79
CA LEU A 267 18.46 -1.97 -16.17
C LEU A 267 18.75 -2.22 -14.69
N VAL A 268 19.96 -2.67 -14.35
CA VAL A 268 20.37 -2.93 -12.96
C VAL A 268 20.25 -1.66 -12.11
N PHE A 269 20.72 -0.51 -12.62
CA PHE A 269 20.58 0.77 -11.92
C PHE A 269 19.11 1.18 -11.71
N LEU A 270 18.24 0.94 -12.69
CA LEU A 270 16.81 1.25 -12.57
C LEU A 270 16.13 0.34 -11.53
N LEU A 271 16.43 -0.97 -11.55
CA LEU A 271 15.91 -1.92 -10.56
C LEU A 271 16.42 -1.62 -9.14
N PHE A 272 17.69 -1.23 -9.01
CA PHE A 272 18.22 -0.75 -7.74
C PHE A 272 17.51 0.51 -7.26
N GLY A 273 17.32 1.50 -8.15
CA GLY A 273 16.54 2.70 -7.86
C GLY A 273 15.12 2.38 -7.39
N CYS A 274 14.45 1.40 -8.02
CA CYS A 274 13.14 0.92 -7.61
C CYS A 274 13.13 0.30 -6.21
N ALA A 275 14.10 -0.58 -5.92
CA ALA A 275 14.24 -1.18 -4.59
C ALA A 275 14.52 -0.11 -3.52
N TYR A 276 15.38 0.86 -3.85
CA TYR A 276 15.71 1.98 -2.96
C TYR A 276 14.51 2.87 -2.65
N THR A 277 13.76 3.33 -3.67
CA THR A 277 12.57 4.16 -3.43
C THR A 277 11.47 3.39 -2.70
N SER A 278 11.30 2.09 -2.99
CA SER A 278 10.31 1.24 -2.32
C SER A 278 10.68 0.99 -0.85
N SER A 279 11.96 0.81 -0.54
CA SER A 279 12.47 0.74 0.84
C SER A 279 12.07 1.95 1.67
N ILE A 280 12.22 3.15 1.09
CA ILE A 280 11.85 4.39 1.78
C ILE A 280 10.34 4.51 1.92
N LEU A 281 9.58 4.41 0.82
CA LEU A 281 8.15 4.70 0.81
C LEU A 281 7.30 3.69 1.59
N PHE A 282 7.54 2.40 1.38
CA PHE A 282 6.70 1.32 1.91
C PHE A 282 7.34 0.56 3.08
N GLY A 283 8.59 0.89 3.42
CA GLY A 283 9.28 0.35 4.58
C GLY A 283 9.51 1.43 5.65
N MET A 284 10.43 2.35 5.37
CA MET A 284 10.94 3.28 6.37
C MET A 284 9.94 4.37 6.75
N LEU A 285 9.29 5.04 5.79
CA LEU A 285 8.34 6.13 6.07
C LEU A 285 7.15 5.66 6.90
N LEU A 286 6.54 4.53 6.55
CA LEU A 286 5.44 3.95 7.33
C LEU A 286 5.85 3.64 8.77
N SER A 287 7.12 3.23 8.97
CA SER A 287 7.65 2.91 10.28
C SER A 287 7.94 4.15 11.14
N ILE A 288 8.48 5.23 10.54
CA ILE A 288 8.83 6.46 11.27
C ILE A 288 7.69 7.49 11.34
N SER A 289 6.58 7.29 10.64
CA SER A 289 5.51 8.30 10.55
C SER A 289 5.07 8.87 11.91
N PRO A 290 4.95 8.08 13.00
CA PRO A 290 4.60 8.63 14.30
C PRO A 290 5.70 9.56 14.84
N TYR A 291 6.97 9.14 14.77
CA TYR A 291 8.11 9.91 15.27
C TYR A 291 8.36 11.21 14.51
N VAL A 292 7.96 11.28 13.24
CA VAL A 292 8.11 12.47 12.40
C VAL A 292 6.99 13.46 12.63
N LEU A 293 5.73 13.00 12.67
CA LEU A 293 4.57 13.87 12.58
C LEU A 293 3.92 14.17 13.94
N MET A 294 3.92 13.22 14.88
CA MET A 294 3.32 13.43 16.21
C MET A 294 3.97 14.54 17.04
N PRO A 295 5.28 14.82 16.94
CA PRO A 295 5.88 15.96 17.66
C PRO A 295 5.26 17.31 17.32
N TYR A 296 4.78 17.49 16.09
CA TYR A 296 4.10 18.71 15.63
C TYR A 296 2.60 18.70 15.96
N GLY A 297 2.11 17.61 16.58
CA GLY A 297 0.75 17.48 17.04
C GLY A 297 -0.02 16.37 16.34
N HIS A 298 -1.03 15.86 17.04
CA HIS A 298 -1.82 14.73 16.56
C HIS A 298 -2.54 15.01 15.23
N HIS A 299 -2.98 16.25 15.03
CA HIS A 299 -3.61 16.68 13.78
C HIS A 299 -2.65 16.62 12.58
N ILE A 300 -1.36 16.91 12.78
CA ILE A 300 -0.34 16.80 11.73
C ILE A 300 -0.11 15.34 11.35
N PHE A 301 -0.05 14.45 12.34
CA PHE A 301 0.01 13.01 12.09
C PHE A 301 -1.20 12.51 11.31
N TYR A 302 -2.40 12.90 11.72
CA TYR A 302 -3.63 12.60 11.01
C TYR A 302 -3.60 13.08 9.55
N PHE A 303 -3.29 14.36 9.30
CA PHE A 303 -3.25 14.92 7.94
C PHE A 303 -2.18 14.25 7.07
N GLY A 304 -0.98 14.04 7.59
CA GLY A 304 0.09 13.37 6.86
C GLY A 304 -0.31 11.96 6.43
N THR A 305 -0.94 11.20 7.33
CA THR A 305 -1.41 9.84 7.05
C THR A 305 -2.53 9.80 6.02
N VAL A 306 -3.58 10.63 6.15
CA VAL A 306 -4.73 10.57 5.22
C VAL A 306 -4.43 11.20 3.87
N LEU A 307 -3.48 12.14 3.75
CA LEU A 307 -3.12 12.80 2.48
C LEU A 307 -2.09 12.02 1.65
N SER A 308 -1.19 11.26 2.28
CA SER A 308 -0.15 10.50 1.56
C SER A 308 -0.71 9.57 0.46
N PRO A 309 -1.80 8.80 0.69
CA PRO A 309 -2.43 7.98 -0.36
C PRO A 309 -2.97 8.78 -1.55
N TRP A 310 -3.52 9.97 -1.32
CA TRP A 310 -3.99 10.85 -2.39
C TRP A 310 -2.84 11.34 -3.24
N ILE A 311 -1.74 11.73 -2.61
CA ILE A 311 -0.52 12.16 -3.32
C ILE A 311 0.01 11.05 -4.21
N LEU A 312 0.09 9.81 -3.71
CA LEU A 312 0.49 8.67 -4.54
C LEU A 312 -0.47 8.45 -5.71
N THR A 313 -1.78 8.57 -5.49
CA THR A 313 -2.76 8.45 -6.58
C THR A 313 -2.59 9.54 -7.64
N LEU A 314 -2.34 10.79 -7.23
CA LEU A 314 -2.05 11.89 -8.15
C LEU A 314 -0.77 11.64 -8.96
N VAL A 315 0.26 11.07 -8.34
CA VAL A 315 1.49 10.64 -9.02
C VAL A 315 1.20 9.63 -10.13
N TRP A 316 0.33 8.64 -9.88
CA TRP A 316 -0.09 7.67 -10.89
C TRP A 316 -0.82 8.33 -12.08
N VAL A 317 -1.75 9.25 -11.79
CA VAL A 317 -2.46 10.03 -12.82
C VAL A 317 -1.48 10.87 -13.65
N LEU A 318 -0.50 11.51 -13.01
CA LEU A 318 0.52 12.29 -13.70
C LEU A 318 1.36 11.44 -14.65
N GLY A 319 1.74 10.22 -14.27
CA GLY A 319 2.48 9.35 -15.18
C GLY A 319 1.64 8.73 -16.29
N MET A 320 0.30 8.77 -16.23
CA MET A 320 -0.51 8.51 -17.42
C MET A 320 -0.38 9.64 -18.45
N VAL A 321 -0.22 10.89 -18.00
CA VAL A 321 -0.01 12.06 -18.89
C VAL A 321 1.42 12.09 -19.42
N LYS A 322 2.41 11.76 -18.58
CA LYS A 322 3.83 11.72 -18.94
C LYS A 322 4.45 10.36 -18.57
N PRO A 323 4.28 9.33 -19.42
CA PRO A 323 4.70 7.96 -19.10
C PRO A 323 6.22 7.75 -19.10
N LEU A 324 6.97 8.60 -19.79
CA LEU A 324 8.43 8.47 -19.91
C LEU A 324 9.12 9.81 -19.65
N MET A 325 10.25 9.75 -18.96
CA MET A 325 11.14 10.89 -18.74
C MET A 325 12.60 10.44 -18.82
N PRO A 326 13.52 11.28 -19.35
CA PRO A 326 14.92 10.90 -19.46
C PRO A 326 15.50 10.45 -18.11
N LYS A 327 16.29 9.37 -18.12
CA LYS A 327 16.83 8.70 -16.91
C LYS A 327 17.56 9.64 -15.95
N ILE A 328 18.20 10.69 -16.48
CA ILE A 328 18.87 11.70 -15.65
C ILE A 328 17.88 12.42 -14.71
N TYR A 329 16.67 12.74 -15.17
CA TYR A 329 15.65 13.36 -14.34
C TYR A 329 15.11 12.39 -13.28
N VAL A 330 14.99 11.10 -13.62
CA VAL A 330 14.63 10.05 -12.65
C VAL A 330 15.65 10.01 -11.53
N PHE A 331 16.95 10.04 -11.86
CA PHE A 331 18.03 10.07 -10.87
C PHE A 331 18.01 11.35 -10.02
N ILE A 332 17.82 12.52 -10.64
CA ILE A 332 17.71 13.80 -9.93
C ILE A 332 16.53 13.79 -8.96
N LEU A 333 15.36 13.29 -9.37
CA LEU A 333 14.20 13.18 -8.50
C LEU A 333 14.44 12.26 -7.31
N ILE A 334 15.08 11.10 -7.54
CA ILE A 334 15.48 10.20 -6.45
C ILE A 334 16.43 10.92 -5.49
N LEU A 335 17.43 11.64 -5.99
CA LEU A 335 18.39 12.38 -5.14
C LEU A 335 17.69 13.45 -4.30
N ILE A 336 16.80 14.25 -4.89
CA ILE A 336 16.04 15.28 -4.16
C ILE A 336 15.11 14.63 -3.13
N GLY A 337 14.43 13.54 -3.51
CA GLY A 337 13.58 12.77 -2.58
C GLY A 337 14.36 12.11 -1.44
N SER A 338 15.61 11.70 -1.68
CA SER A 338 16.51 11.23 -0.62
C SER A 338 16.85 12.33 0.37
N ILE A 339 17.04 13.57 -0.09
CA ILE A 339 17.30 14.72 0.78
C ILE A 339 16.07 15.02 1.65
N THR A 340 14.87 15.01 1.09
CA THR A 340 13.64 15.20 1.88
C THR A 340 13.42 14.04 2.86
N PHE A 341 13.73 12.81 2.48
CA PHE A 341 13.69 11.66 3.40
C PHE A 341 14.71 11.79 4.54
N LEU A 342 15.95 12.22 4.25
CA LEU A 342 16.96 12.46 5.28
C LEU A 342 16.51 13.52 6.29
N PHE A 343 15.79 14.55 5.84
CA PHE A 343 15.16 15.50 6.76
C PHE A 343 14.11 14.83 7.65
N ASN A 344 13.24 13.99 7.11
CA ASN A 344 12.28 13.22 7.92
C ASN A 344 12.99 12.32 8.94
N MET A 345 14.07 11.64 8.55
CA MET A 345 14.88 10.83 9.46
C MET A 345 15.54 11.68 10.56
N PHE A 346 16.03 12.87 10.22
CA PHE A 346 16.57 13.81 11.21
C PHE A 346 15.51 14.25 12.21
N VAL A 347 14.29 14.55 11.76
CA VAL A 347 13.14 14.88 12.63
C VAL A 347 12.81 13.70 13.54
N ALA A 348 12.73 12.47 13.00
CA ALA A 348 12.48 11.26 13.79
C ALA A 348 13.58 11.05 14.86
N PHE A 349 14.84 11.32 14.52
CA PHE A 349 15.97 11.22 15.46
C PHE A 349 15.93 12.29 16.56
N LYS A 350 15.43 13.49 16.26
CA LYS A 350 15.27 14.58 17.23
C LYS A 350 13.96 14.53 18.00
N SER A 351 13.10 13.56 17.70
CA SER A 351 11.88 13.30 18.44
C SER A 351 12.17 13.02 19.93
N PRO A 352 11.41 13.61 20.87
CA PRO A 352 10.15 14.34 20.71
C PRO A 352 10.26 15.85 20.47
N CYS A 353 11.46 16.43 20.43
CA CYS A 353 11.70 17.89 20.25
C CYS A 353 12.48 18.22 18.96
N PRO A 354 11.96 17.89 17.76
CA PRO A 354 12.56 18.36 16.52
C PRO A 354 12.44 19.89 16.39
N PRO A 355 13.18 20.52 15.46
CA PRO A 355 13.13 21.97 15.27
C PRO A 355 11.72 22.47 14.92
N TYR A 356 11.37 23.67 15.38
CA TYR A 356 10.11 24.38 15.09
C TYR A 356 8.83 23.73 15.63
N VAL A 357 8.93 22.81 16.60
CA VAL A 357 7.77 22.27 17.33
C VAL A 357 6.97 23.40 18.00
N ASN A 358 5.65 23.23 18.11
CA ASN A 358 4.70 24.22 18.62
C ASN A 358 4.62 25.52 17.80
N THR A 359 5.03 25.50 16.53
CA THR A 359 4.91 26.66 15.64
C THR A 359 4.21 26.29 14.33
N LEU A 360 3.33 27.18 13.85
CA LEU A 360 2.65 27.01 12.56
C LEU A 360 3.63 26.84 11.39
N LYS A 361 4.80 27.47 11.47
CA LYS A 361 5.87 27.32 10.47
C LYS A 361 6.41 25.89 10.44
N GLY A 362 6.61 25.27 11.61
CA GLY A 362 7.01 23.87 11.73
C GLY A 362 5.98 22.93 11.15
N ASP A 363 4.70 23.14 11.49
CA ASP A 363 3.57 22.33 11.02
C ASP A 363 3.46 22.32 9.48
N ILE A 364 3.54 23.50 8.85
CA ILE A 364 3.49 23.62 7.37
C ILE A 364 4.74 22.98 6.75
N LEU A 365 5.92 23.23 7.32
CA LEU A 365 7.19 22.72 6.81
C LEU A 365 7.20 21.20 6.82
N ILE A 366 6.86 20.57 7.95
CA ILE A 366 6.94 19.11 8.08
C ILE A 366 5.94 18.41 7.16
N LEU A 367 4.71 18.91 7.04
CA LEU A 367 3.73 18.35 6.11
C LEU A 367 4.18 18.49 4.66
N THR A 368 4.76 19.64 4.29
CA THR A 368 5.28 19.86 2.93
C THR A 368 6.42 18.89 2.61
N ILE A 369 7.37 18.71 3.54
CA ILE A 369 8.49 17.77 3.36
C ILE A 369 8.01 16.32 3.32
N TRP A 370 7.06 15.97 4.19
CA TRP A 370 6.44 14.63 4.23
C TRP A 370 5.79 14.30 2.88
N LEU A 371 4.84 15.12 2.42
CA LEU A 371 4.09 14.88 1.19
C LEU A 371 4.96 14.98 -0.06
N SER A 372 5.92 15.91 -0.11
CA SER A 372 6.86 16.00 -1.23
C SER A 372 7.75 14.77 -1.35
N THR A 373 8.11 14.12 -0.24
CA THR A 373 8.87 12.86 -0.28
C THR A 373 8.10 11.75 -1.02
N TYR A 374 6.78 11.66 -0.79
CA TYR A 374 5.92 10.72 -1.54
C TYR A 374 5.89 11.02 -3.04
N VAL A 375 5.83 12.30 -3.44
CA VAL A 375 5.89 12.69 -4.86
C VAL A 375 7.24 12.37 -5.48
N LEU A 376 8.31 12.85 -4.85
CA LEU A 376 9.68 12.81 -5.37
C LEU A 376 10.22 11.39 -5.50
N LEU A 377 9.83 10.47 -4.61
CA LEU A 377 10.24 9.07 -4.68
C LEU A 377 9.20 8.17 -5.36
N GLY A 378 7.91 8.54 -5.33
CA GLY A 378 6.83 7.79 -5.95
C GLY A 378 6.82 7.91 -7.48
N TYR A 379 7.07 9.10 -8.00
CA TYR A 379 7.04 9.33 -9.45
C TYR A 379 8.17 8.63 -10.21
N PRO A 380 9.44 8.63 -9.75
CA PRO A 380 10.51 7.81 -10.32
C PRO A 380 10.16 6.33 -10.45
N ARG A 381 9.48 5.76 -9.43
CA ARG A 381 9.09 4.34 -9.43
C ARG A 381 8.16 4.01 -10.61
N LEU A 382 7.20 4.88 -10.91
CA LEU A 382 6.31 4.75 -12.07
C LEU A 382 7.08 4.82 -13.40
N ILE A 383 7.99 5.79 -13.55
CA ILE A 383 8.80 5.91 -14.77
C ILE A 383 9.73 4.70 -14.93
N ILE A 384 10.32 4.19 -13.84
CA ILE A 384 11.13 2.97 -13.85
C ILE A 384 10.30 1.76 -14.32
N ALA A 385 9.07 1.62 -13.83
CA ALA A 385 8.19 0.53 -14.26
C ALA A 385 7.97 0.54 -15.78
N ASN A 386 7.76 1.71 -16.37
CA ASN A 386 7.58 1.85 -17.82
C ASN A 386 8.87 1.52 -18.59
N TYR A 387 10.05 2.00 -18.14
CA TYR A 387 11.32 1.63 -18.75
C TYR A 387 11.62 0.12 -18.71
N VAL A 388 11.33 -0.51 -17.58
CA VAL A 388 11.59 -1.94 -17.37
C VAL A 388 10.63 -2.78 -18.21
N ARG A 389 9.38 -2.33 -18.37
CA ARG A 389 8.38 -2.98 -19.24
C ARG A 389 8.81 -3.00 -20.70
N ASP A 390 9.36 -1.89 -21.19
CA ASP A 390 9.76 -1.76 -22.61
C ASP A 390 11.04 -2.54 -22.93
N TYR A 391 11.86 -2.87 -21.92
CA TYR A 391 13.16 -3.51 -22.13
C TYR A 391 13.10 -5.04 -22.32
N CYS A 392 12.29 -5.73 -21.53
CA CYS A 392 12.27 -7.19 -21.51
C CYS A 392 10.89 -7.71 -21.06
N SER A 393 10.44 -8.82 -21.65
CA SER A 393 9.19 -9.51 -21.28
C SER A 393 9.14 -9.90 -19.80
N SER A 394 10.29 -10.23 -19.21
CA SER A 394 10.42 -10.56 -17.78
C SER A 394 10.70 -9.34 -16.90
N GLY A 395 10.82 -8.13 -17.46
CA GLY A 395 11.18 -6.93 -16.73
C GLY A 395 10.19 -6.60 -15.61
N MET A 396 8.88 -6.64 -15.90
CA MET A 396 7.85 -6.32 -14.90
C MET A 396 7.87 -7.27 -13.70
N PHE A 397 8.25 -8.53 -13.91
CA PHE A 397 8.45 -9.49 -12.82
C PHE A 397 9.60 -9.03 -11.91
N TRP A 398 10.76 -8.70 -12.48
CA TRP A 398 11.92 -8.21 -11.71
C TRP A 398 11.65 -6.88 -11.03
N TYR A 399 10.91 -5.97 -11.67
CA TYR A 399 10.44 -4.74 -11.05
C TYR A 399 9.60 -5.04 -9.79
N GLY A 400 8.64 -5.96 -9.88
CA GLY A 400 7.84 -6.38 -8.73
C GLY A 400 8.69 -6.98 -7.60
N VAL A 401 9.63 -7.87 -7.94
CA VAL A 401 10.59 -8.44 -6.97
C VAL A 401 11.41 -7.33 -6.29
N SER A 402 11.93 -6.37 -7.05
CA SER A 402 12.69 -5.24 -6.51
C SER A 402 11.87 -4.36 -5.57
N VAL A 403 10.59 -4.08 -5.89
CA VAL A 403 9.70 -3.33 -4.99
C VAL A 403 9.56 -4.03 -3.64
N GLN A 404 9.23 -5.32 -3.66
CA GLN A 404 8.94 -6.08 -2.43
C GLN A 404 10.18 -6.31 -1.58
N LEU A 405 11.32 -6.63 -2.20
CA LEU A 405 12.59 -6.76 -1.47
C LEU A 405 13.04 -5.42 -0.88
N GLY A 406 12.86 -4.33 -1.62
CA GLY A 406 13.12 -2.99 -1.13
C GLY A 406 12.30 -2.67 0.12
N ALA A 407 10.98 -2.81 0.04
CA ALA A 407 10.07 -2.50 1.15
C ALA A 407 10.30 -3.38 2.39
N LEU A 408 10.58 -4.68 2.19
CA LEU A 408 10.98 -5.59 3.26
C LEU A 408 12.31 -5.18 3.91
N PHE A 409 13.32 -4.83 3.10
CA PHE A 409 14.59 -4.34 3.63
C PHE A 409 14.40 -3.06 4.46
N GLY A 410 13.63 -2.10 3.96
CA GLY A 410 13.36 -0.83 4.66
C GLY A 410 12.62 -1.02 5.98
N SER A 411 11.61 -1.89 6.02
CA SER A 411 10.85 -2.18 7.24
C SER A 411 11.68 -2.94 8.27
N ILE A 412 12.48 -3.95 7.86
CA ILE A 412 13.41 -4.65 8.77
C ILE A 412 14.43 -3.67 9.34
N LEU A 413 15.08 -2.88 8.49
CA LEU A 413 16.08 -1.89 8.92
C LEU A 413 15.48 -0.97 9.96
N ASN A 414 14.34 -0.35 9.66
CA ASN A 414 13.77 0.67 10.54
C ASN A 414 13.12 0.08 11.80
N TYR A 415 12.61 -1.15 11.75
CA TYR A 415 12.21 -1.89 12.95
C TYR A 415 13.39 -2.08 13.91
N HIS A 416 14.59 -2.41 13.41
CA HIS A 416 15.77 -2.52 14.26
C HIS A 416 16.18 -1.17 14.84
N LEU A 417 16.13 -0.09 14.05
CA LEU A 417 16.44 1.27 14.54
C LEU A 417 15.49 1.71 15.67
N ILE A 418 14.21 1.36 15.57
CA ILE A 418 13.17 1.74 16.55
C ILE A 418 13.16 0.82 17.77
N GLU A 419 13.09 -0.50 17.57
CA GLU A 419 12.84 -1.44 18.67
C GLU A 419 14.15 -1.87 19.35
N ILE A 420 15.13 -2.30 18.56
CA ILE A 420 16.36 -2.92 19.09
C ILE A 420 17.34 -1.85 19.54
N PHE A 421 17.61 -0.86 18.69
CA PHE A 421 18.55 0.22 18.99
C PHE A 421 17.92 1.37 19.75
N SER A 422 16.58 1.46 19.80
CA SER A 422 15.84 2.53 20.50
C SER A 422 16.35 3.94 20.14
N LEU A 423 16.65 4.18 18.86
CA LEU A 423 17.24 5.44 18.41
C LEU A 423 16.26 6.62 18.41
N PHE A 424 14.95 6.35 18.41
CA PHE A 424 13.91 7.37 18.41
C PHE A 424 13.13 7.33 19.71
N ASN A 425 12.90 8.49 20.30
CA ASN A 425 12.15 8.63 21.55
C ASN A 425 10.74 9.13 21.25
N GLU A 426 9.76 8.57 21.94
CA GLU A 426 8.38 9.07 21.91
C GLU A 426 8.12 10.10 23.02
N LYS A 427 7.11 10.95 22.81
CA LYS A 427 6.57 11.80 23.87
C LYS A 427 5.50 11.04 24.64
N MET A 428 5.63 10.93 25.96
CA MET A 428 4.57 10.32 26.76
C MET A 428 3.32 11.23 26.75
N PRO A 429 2.10 10.66 26.70
CA PRO A 429 0.87 11.44 26.84
C PRO A 429 0.90 12.32 28.10
N CYS A 430 0.52 13.60 27.94
CA CYS A 430 0.49 14.59 29.02
C CYS A 430 1.83 14.90 29.70
N GLU A 431 2.95 14.44 29.14
CA GLU A 431 4.27 14.84 29.61
C GLU A 431 4.61 16.25 29.10
N GLN A 432 4.92 17.15 30.04
CA GLN A 432 5.44 18.48 29.72
C GLN A 432 6.93 18.35 29.39
N ILE A 433 7.23 18.43 28.10
CA ILE A 433 8.60 18.51 27.60
C ILE A 433 8.83 19.95 27.11
N ASN A 434 9.80 20.64 27.71
CA ASN A 434 10.24 21.94 27.22
C ASN A 434 11.15 21.73 26.01
N CYS A 435 10.51 21.73 24.84
CA CYS A 435 11.13 22.09 23.56
C CYS A 435 11.01 23.61 23.39
#